data_AF-A0A7C3NLB2-F1
#
_entry.id   AF-A0A7C3NLB2-F1
#
_cell.length_a   1.000
_cell.length_b   1.000
_cell.length_c   1.000
_cell.angle_alpha   90.00
_cell.angle_beta   90.00
_cell.angle_gamma   90.00
#
_symmetry.space_group_name_H-M   'P 1'
#
loop_
_entity.id
_entity.type
_entity.pdbx_description
1 polymer ?
#
loop_
_entity_poly.entity_id
_entity_poly.type
_entity_poly.pdbx_seq_one_letter_code
_entity_poly.pdbx_strand_id
1 'polypeptide(L)'
;MDVDNPLSPALINSYPHPGSTDILVQGNTLFTSGESGLVSARLPFWNSIAIPLSGGSLTSAFDQTAYIFPSGSFTSTVTVEHSYRASFPGSAPGGRIGIGHGFEVSATLSNGASIQPTQPFTLTIQYEQSEVGAAIEDTLQLYHWAGSGWEVELTSEVNSAANTITANPDHLSVWAVFGETRRLFLPVLLR
;
A
#
# COMPACT_ATOMS: atom_id res chain seq x y z
N MET A 1 1.09 11.35 15.46
CA MET A 1 2.07 12.46 15.45
C MET A 1 2.58 12.54 14.03
N ASP A 2 2.62 13.74 13.47
CA ASP A 2 3.28 14.05 12.21
C ASP A 2 4.75 14.30 12.54
N VAL A 3 5.65 13.61 11.85
CA VAL A 3 7.10 13.75 12.02
C VAL A 3 7.81 14.12 10.72
N ASP A 4 7.06 14.54 9.68
CA ASP A 4 7.62 14.94 8.38
C ASP A 4 8.63 16.08 8.52
N ASN A 5 8.48 16.92 9.55
CA ASN A 5 9.54 17.79 10.05
C ASN A 5 9.99 17.34 11.46
N PRO A 6 11.14 16.65 11.60
CA PRO A 6 11.61 16.18 12.91
C PRO A 6 12.01 17.32 13.86
N LEU A 7 12.23 18.54 13.34
CA LEU A 7 12.49 19.74 14.15
C LEU A 7 11.19 20.41 14.63
N SER A 8 10.03 20.00 14.11
CA SER A 8 8.73 20.57 14.47
C SER A 8 7.61 19.53 14.33
N PRO A 9 7.61 18.45 15.14
CA PRO A 9 6.58 17.43 15.07
C PRO A 9 5.20 18.01 15.45
N ALA A 10 4.17 17.63 14.71
CA ALA A 10 2.80 18.07 14.98
C ALA A 10 1.95 16.95 15.60
N LEU A 11 1.14 17.27 16.61
CA LEU A 11 0.21 16.31 17.19
C LEU A 11 -1.03 16.17 16.30
N ILE A 12 -1.09 15.09 15.51
CA ILE A 12 -2.26 14.79 14.65
C ILE A 12 -3.46 14.30 15.47
N ASN A 13 -3.22 13.43 16.45
CA ASN A 13 -4.28 12.86 17.28
C ASN A 13 -3.71 12.39 18.63
N SER A 14 -4.55 12.33 19.65
CA SER A 14 -4.22 11.82 20.98
C SER A 14 -5.38 11.01 21.54
N TYR A 15 -5.08 9.87 22.17
CA TYR A 15 -6.04 9.11 22.94
C TYR A 15 -5.63 9.15 24.42
N PRO A 16 -6.46 9.73 25.31
CA PRO A 16 -6.15 9.72 26.73
C PRO A 16 -6.31 8.29 27.28
N HIS A 17 -5.20 7.68 27.69
CA HIS A 17 -5.18 6.40 28.42
C HIS A 17 -4.71 6.63 29.87
N PRO A 18 -5.64 6.73 30.84
CA PRO A 18 -5.32 7.05 32.23
C PRO A 18 -4.35 6.05 32.85
N GLY A 19 -3.36 6.57 33.58
CA GLY A 19 -2.41 5.74 34.33
C GLY A 19 -1.54 4.86 33.44
N SER A 20 -1.18 5.31 32.23
CA SER A 20 -0.23 4.58 31.37
C SER A 20 1.09 4.37 32.12
N THR A 21 1.43 3.11 32.40
CA THR A 21 2.62 2.72 33.18
C THR A 21 3.78 2.29 32.31
N ASP A 22 3.50 1.76 31.12
CA ASP A 22 4.52 1.28 30.19
C ASP A 22 4.05 1.37 28.74
N ILE A 23 5.00 1.55 27.83
CA ILE A 23 4.78 1.59 26.38
C ILE A 23 5.76 0.65 25.71
N LEU A 24 5.24 -0.34 24.99
CA LEU A 24 6.01 -1.24 24.15
C LEU A 24 5.64 -1.02 22.69
N VAL A 25 6.63 -0.86 21.82
CA VAL A 25 6.41 -0.89 20.37
C VAL A 25 6.95 -2.21 19.84
N GLN A 26 6.08 -3.00 19.20
CA GLN A 26 6.48 -4.22 18.49
C GLN A 26 6.00 -4.16 17.04
N GLY A 27 6.95 -4.06 16.11
CA GLY A 27 6.66 -3.77 14.71
C GLY A 27 5.91 -2.44 14.59
N ASN A 28 4.63 -2.54 14.26
CA ASN A 28 3.73 -1.39 14.04
C ASN A 28 2.65 -1.26 15.12
N THR A 29 2.72 -2.09 16.14
CA THR A 29 1.73 -2.02 17.20
C THR A 29 2.39 -1.37 18.39
N LEU A 30 1.84 -0.22 18.78
CA LEU A 30 2.08 0.39 20.07
C LEU A 30 1.16 -0.29 21.08
N PHE A 31 1.75 -0.90 22.10
CA PHE A 31 1.07 -1.43 23.26
C PHE A 31 1.27 -0.46 24.41
N THR A 32 0.20 -0.09 25.08
CA THR A 32 0.27 0.68 26.34
C THR A 32 -0.51 -0.08 27.40
N SER A 33 0.11 -0.29 28.56
CA SER A 33 -0.60 -0.78 29.74
C SER A 33 -0.89 0.39 30.66
N GLY A 34 -2.07 0.40 31.26
CA GLY A 34 -2.41 1.34 32.32
C GLY A 34 -3.40 0.77 33.30
N GLU A 35 -3.91 1.61 34.19
CA GLU A 35 -4.89 1.23 35.22
C GLU A 35 -6.17 0.63 34.62
N SER A 36 -6.49 1.02 33.38
CA SER A 36 -7.65 0.53 32.62
C SER A 36 -7.35 -0.72 31.76
N GLY A 37 -6.13 -1.29 31.84
CA GLY A 37 -5.71 -2.48 31.10
C GLY A 37 -4.76 -2.21 29.94
N LEU A 38 -4.62 -3.21 29.04
CA LEU A 38 -3.77 -3.16 27.85
C LEU A 38 -4.55 -2.57 26.66
N VAL A 39 -4.00 -1.53 26.05
CA VAL A 39 -4.47 -0.97 24.78
C VAL A 39 -3.41 -1.25 23.72
N SER A 40 -3.85 -1.63 22.52
CA SER A 40 -2.98 -1.72 21.35
C SER A 40 -3.47 -0.75 20.28
N ALA A 41 -2.53 -0.02 19.68
CA ALA A 41 -2.77 0.90 18.59
C ALA A 41 -1.81 0.54 17.44
N ARG A 42 -2.35 0.31 16.26
CA ARG A 42 -1.56 0.06 15.06
C ARG A 42 -1.21 1.40 14.43
N LEU A 43 0.08 1.71 14.24
CA LEU A 43 0.47 2.95 13.57
C LEU A 43 0.22 2.81 12.04
N PRO A 44 -0.13 3.88 11.34
CA PRO A 44 -0.16 3.84 9.88
C PRO A 44 1.28 3.84 9.34
N PHE A 45 1.57 2.96 8.37
CA PHE A 45 2.80 3.05 7.57
C PHE A 45 2.51 3.92 6.35
N TRP A 46 2.44 5.21 6.59
CA TRP A 46 2.36 6.23 5.56
C TRP A 46 3.74 6.82 5.29
N ASN A 47 4.05 7.00 4.01
CA ASN A 47 5.20 7.75 3.53
C ASN A 47 4.70 8.86 2.61
N SER A 48 5.07 10.11 2.90
CA SER A 48 4.67 11.27 2.10
C SER A 48 5.90 11.98 1.51
N ILE A 49 5.74 12.57 0.32
CA ILE A 49 6.74 13.49 -0.25
C ILE A 49 6.07 14.56 -1.12
N ALA A 50 6.64 15.76 -1.14
CA ALA A 50 6.29 16.77 -2.12
C ALA A 50 6.87 16.41 -3.51
N ILE A 51 6.01 16.26 -4.51
CA ILE A 51 6.39 16.08 -5.91
C ILE A 51 6.17 17.40 -6.67
N PRO A 52 7.24 18.10 -7.09
CA PRO A 52 7.15 19.32 -7.87
C PRO A 52 6.76 19.04 -9.34
N LEU A 53 6.50 20.10 -10.12
CA LEU A 53 6.19 19.98 -11.55
C LEU A 53 7.31 19.31 -12.36
N SER A 54 8.56 19.37 -11.89
CA SER A 54 9.70 18.68 -12.51
C SER A 54 9.65 17.16 -12.37
N GLY A 55 8.65 16.62 -11.67
CA GLY A 55 8.56 15.20 -11.33
C GLY A 55 9.33 14.88 -10.05
N GLY A 56 9.37 13.60 -9.70
CA GLY A 56 10.03 13.12 -8.50
C GLY A 56 9.75 11.64 -8.24
N SER A 57 10.25 11.15 -7.12
CA SER A 57 10.09 9.76 -6.72
C SER A 57 9.69 9.63 -5.26
N LEU A 58 8.90 8.61 -4.96
CA LEU A 58 8.59 8.15 -3.61
C LEU A 58 9.00 6.68 -3.52
N THR A 59 9.66 6.29 -2.44
CA THR A 59 9.84 4.87 -2.11
C THR A 59 9.34 4.65 -0.70
N SER A 60 8.38 3.75 -0.56
CA SER A 60 7.88 3.33 0.74
C SER A 60 9.00 2.64 1.52
N ALA A 61 9.22 3.08 2.75
CA ALA A 61 10.24 2.47 3.61
C ALA A 61 9.78 1.11 4.17
N PHE A 62 8.49 0.82 4.10
CA PHE A 62 7.90 -0.37 4.69
C PHE A 62 7.90 -1.57 3.74
N ASP A 63 7.37 -1.40 2.54
CA ASP A 63 7.18 -2.47 1.55
C ASP A 63 8.05 -2.29 0.29
N GLN A 64 8.91 -1.27 0.26
CA GLN A 64 9.79 -0.93 -0.86
C GLN A 64 9.05 -0.61 -2.17
N THR A 65 7.73 -0.39 -2.13
CA THR A 65 6.97 0.07 -3.29
C THR A 65 7.49 1.44 -3.73
N ALA A 66 7.92 1.53 -4.98
CA ALA A 66 8.56 2.70 -5.56
C ALA A 66 7.71 3.31 -6.69
N TYR A 67 7.70 4.64 -6.72
CA TYR A 67 6.98 5.47 -7.66
C TYR A 67 7.96 6.44 -8.32
N ILE A 68 7.89 6.58 -9.64
CA ILE A 68 8.62 7.59 -10.39
C ILE A 68 7.62 8.37 -11.24
N PHE A 69 7.39 9.62 -10.85
CA PHE A 69 6.53 10.56 -11.56
C PHE A 69 7.38 11.40 -12.52
N PRO A 70 7.19 11.28 -13.83
CA PRO A 70 7.88 12.14 -14.79
C PRO A 70 7.53 13.63 -14.61
N SER A 71 8.37 14.51 -15.18
CA SER A 71 8.07 15.93 -15.25
C SER A 71 6.71 16.16 -15.93
N GLY A 72 5.89 17.02 -15.35
CA GLY A 72 4.55 17.30 -15.83
C GLY A 72 3.49 16.26 -15.41
N SER A 73 3.81 15.32 -14.53
CA SER A 73 2.78 14.42 -13.96
C SER A 73 1.71 15.15 -13.17
N PHE A 74 2.01 16.33 -12.61
CA PHE A 74 1.04 17.17 -11.93
C PHE A 74 1.16 18.62 -12.43
N THR A 75 0.04 19.35 -12.38
CA THR A 75 -0.03 20.77 -12.80
C THR A 75 0.36 21.74 -11.69
N SER A 76 0.56 21.24 -10.47
CA SER A 76 1.02 21.95 -9.29
C SER A 76 1.92 21.03 -8.47
N THR A 77 2.70 21.58 -7.54
CA THR A 77 3.35 20.75 -6.52
C THR A 77 2.29 20.07 -5.67
N VAL A 78 2.41 18.77 -5.49
CA VAL A 78 1.47 17.94 -4.72
C VAL A 78 2.22 17.20 -3.61
N THR A 79 1.52 16.83 -2.55
CA THR A 79 2.00 15.83 -1.60
C THR A 79 1.47 14.48 -2.05
N VAL A 80 2.38 13.57 -2.44
CA VAL A 80 2.04 12.17 -2.72
C VAL A 80 2.22 11.38 -1.44
N GLU A 81 1.25 10.53 -1.12
CA GLU A 81 1.26 9.65 0.04
C GLU A 81 1.09 8.20 -0.41
N HIS A 82 1.97 7.32 0.07
CA HIS A 82 1.78 5.87 0.06
C HIS A 82 1.33 5.42 1.44
N SER A 83 0.30 4.58 1.50
CA SER A 83 -0.26 4.02 2.71
C SER A 83 -0.39 2.49 2.57
N TYR A 84 0.43 1.72 3.31
CA TYR A 84 0.33 0.26 3.29
C TYR A 84 -1.01 -0.23 3.87
N ARG A 85 -1.60 -1.23 3.21
CA ARG A 85 -2.90 -1.81 3.58
C ARG A 85 -2.77 -3.31 3.80
N ALA A 86 -2.68 -3.70 5.07
CA ALA A 86 -2.73 -5.11 5.50
C ALA A 86 -4.07 -5.80 5.17
N SER A 87 -5.12 -5.01 4.94
CA SER A 87 -6.42 -5.48 4.48
C SER A 87 -6.93 -4.53 3.41
N PHE A 88 -7.41 -5.10 2.32
CA PHE A 88 -7.86 -4.41 1.13
C PHE A 88 -9.35 -4.67 0.88
N PRO A 89 -10.07 -3.77 0.20
CA PRO A 89 -11.52 -3.86 0.05
C PRO A 89 -11.96 -5.07 -0.78
N GLY A 90 -13.17 -5.56 -0.49
CA GLY A 90 -13.80 -6.64 -1.24
C GLY A 90 -13.09 -7.99 -1.10
N SER A 91 -13.28 -8.86 -2.09
CA SER A 91 -12.62 -10.16 -2.19
C SER A 91 -11.73 -10.21 -3.43
N ALA A 92 -10.65 -10.98 -3.38
CA ALA A 92 -9.74 -11.15 -4.50
C ALA A 92 -10.49 -11.61 -5.78
N PRO A 93 -10.16 -11.07 -6.96
CA PRO A 93 -10.91 -11.32 -8.19
C PRO A 93 -10.75 -12.75 -8.67
N GLY A 94 -11.87 -13.39 -9.06
CA GLY A 94 -11.86 -14.75 -9.61
C GLY A 94 -11.30 -15.82 -8.67
N GLY A 95 -11.27 -15.55 -7.35
CA GLY A 95 -10.64 -16.37 -6.30
C GLY A 95 -9.14 -16.63 -6.52
N ARG A 96 -8.46 -15.60 -7.01
CA ARG A 96 -7.02 -15.40 -6.82
C ARG A 96 -6.70 -15.23 -5.34
N ILE A 97 -5.42 -15.26 -5.00
CA ILE A 97 -4.93 -14.96 -3.65
C ILE A 97 -3.98 -13.77 -3.69
N GLY A 98 -4.01 -12.94 -2.65
CA GLY A 98 -3.08 -11.83 -2.51
C GLY A 98 -1.79 -12.28 -1.85
N ILE A 99 -0.68 -11.63 -2.21
CA ILE A 99 0.66 -11.93 -1.64
C ILE A 99 1.06 -10.97 -0.50
N GLY A 100 0.10 -10.25 0.08
CA GLY A 100 0.36 -9.28 1.15
C GLY A 100 0.77 -7.87 0.68
N HIS A 101 0.92 -7.66 -0.63
CA HIS A 101 1.22 -6.35 -1.23
C HIS A 101 -0.05 -5.59 -1.55
N GLY A 102 -0.72 -5.07 -0.52
CA GLY A 102 -1.85 -4.15 -0.64
C GLY A 102 -1.48 -2.76 -0.13
N PHE A 103 -1.83 -1.71 -0.87
CA PHE A 103 -1.53 -0.32 -0.50
C PHE A 103 -2.50 0.66 -1.14
N GLU A 104 -2.47 1.90 -0.70
CA GLU A 104 -3.14 3.03 -1.34
C GLU A 104 -2.11 4.10 -1.65
N VAL A 105 -2.22 4.70 -2.82
CA VAL A 105 -1.45 5.89 -3.18
C VAL A 105 -2.43 7.01 -3.48
N SER A 106 -2.15 8.19 -2.95
CA SER A 106 -2.96 9.38 -3.18
C SER A 106 -2.08 10.61 -3.37
N ALA A 107 -2.62 11.65 -3.99
CA ALA A 107 -1.95 12.95 -4.12
C ALA A 107 -2.91 14.06 -3.71
N THR A 108 -2.39 15.04 -2.96
CA THR A 108 -3.16 16.19 -2.49
C THR A 108 -2.44 17.50 -2.80
N LEU A 109 -3.23 18.52 -3.12
CA LEU A 109 -2.78 19.91 -3.22
C LEU A 109 -2.60 20.50 -1.82
N SER A 110 -1.93 21.66 -1.72
CA SER A 110 -1.74 22.38 -0.45
C SER A 110 -3.05 22.80 0.26
N ASN A 111 -4.15 22.87 -0.49
CA ASN A 111 -5.49 23.14 0.05
C ASN A 111 -6.24 21.85 0.50
N GLY A 112 -5.59 20.68 0.43
CA GLY A 112 -6.16 19.38 0.78
C GLY A 112 -6.99 18.71 -0.31
N ALA A 113 -7.16 19.32 -1.49
CA ALA A 113 -7.91 18.71 -2.58
C ALA A 113 -7.13 17.54 -3.21
N SER A 114 -7.81 16.40 -3.39
CA SER A 114 -7.25 15.25 -4.11
C SER A 114 -7.06 15.56 -5.60
N ILE A 115 -5.99 15.01 -6.18
CA ILE A 115 -5.66 15.18 -7.60
C ILE A 115 -5.09 13.88 -8.18
N GLN A 116 -5.30 13.67 -9.47
CA GLN A 116 -4.75 12.55 -10.24
C GLN A 116 -3.63 13.04 -11.15
N PRO A 117 -2.63 12.20 -11.48
CA PRO A 117 -1.60 12.56 -12.44
C PRO A 117 -2.20 12.73 -13.84
N THR A 118 -1.59 13.57 -14.66
CA THR A 118 -2.05 13.85 -16.04
C THR A 118 -1.39 12.95 -17.09
N GLN A 119 -0.47 12.08 -16.67
CA GLN A 119 0.25 11.13 -17.52
C GLN A 119 0.70 9.92 -16.69
N PRO A 120 0.99 8.78 -17.33
CA PRO A 120 1.49 7.59 -16.64
C PRO A 120 2.74 7.85 -15.79
N PHE A 121 2.86 7.10 -14.70
CA PHE A 121 4.03 7.07 -13.84
C PHE A 121 4.52 5.63 -13.68
N THR A 122 5.79 5.44 -13.37
CA THR A 122 6.33 4.09 -13.14
C THR A 122 6.07 3.67 -11.70
N LEU A 123 5.46 2.50 -11.54
CA LEU A 123 5.24 1.84 -10.26
C LEU A 123 6.04 0.54 -10.24
N THR A 124 6.86 0.34 -9.21
CA THR A 124 7.62 -0.90 -9.01
C THR A 124 7.35 -1.43 -7.61
N ILE A 125 6.99 -2.71 -7.53
CA ILE A 125 6.76 -3.43 -6.28
C ILE A 125 7.83 -4.51 -6.21
N GLN A 126 8.66 -4.46 -5.18
CA GLN A 126 9.58 -5.54 -4.84
C GLN A 126 8.86 -6.52 -3.92
N TYR A 127 9.00 -7.81 -4.18
CA TYR A 127 8.51 -8.85 -3.29
C TYR A 127 9.60 -9.86 -2.94
N GLU A 128 9.37 -10.64 -1.89
CA GLU A 128 10.19 -11.79 -1.51
C GLU A 128 9.51 -13.11 -1.91
N GLN A 129 10.31 -14.13 -2.20
CA GLN A 129 9.77 -15.45 -2.56
C GLN A 129 8.83 -16.02 -1.49
N SER A 130 9.10 -15.74 -0.22
CA SER A 130 8.27 -16.15 0.93
C SER A 130 6.86 -15.55 0.91
N GLU A 131 6.67 -14.39 0.27
CA GLU A 131 5.40 -13.68 0.21
C GLU A 131 4.45 -14.27 -0.85
N VAL A 132 5.00 -14.90 -1.89
CA VAL A 132 4.23 -15.52 -2.98
C VAL A 132 3.25 -16.57 -2.44
N GLY A 133 3.66 -17.32 -1.41
CA GLY A 133 2.81 -18.28 -0.72
C GLY A 133 2.21 -19.32 -1.67
N ALA A 134 0.88 -19.38 -1.74
CA ALA A 134 0.14 -20.32 -2.59
C ALA A 134 -0.16 -19.79 -4.01
N ALA A 135 0.21 -18.54 -4.31
CA ALA A 135 0.06 -17.97 -5.63
C ALA A 135 1.02 -18.64 -6.63
N ILE A 136 0.61 -18.73 -7.88
CA ILE A 136 1.49 -19.11 -8.98
C ILE A 136 2.20 -17.82 -9.42
N GLU A 137 3.52 -17.77 -9.23
CA GLU A 137 4.29 -16.52 -9.34
C GLU A 137 4.23 -15.84 -10.70
N ASP A 138 4.27 -16.61 -11.78
CA ASP A 138 4.19 -16.10 -13.16
C ASP A 138 2.80 -15.54 -13.53
N THR A 139 1.82 -15.69 -12.64
CA THR A 139 0.47 -15.11 -12.77
C THR A 139 0.25 -13.89 -11.89
N LEU A 140 1.26 -13.45 -11.13
CA LEU A 140 1.14 -12.28 -10.29
C LEU A 140 0.89 -11.04 -11.16
N GLN A 141 -0.12 -10.27 -10.79
CA GLN A 141 -0.47 -9.05 -11.47
C GLN A 141 -0.97 -8.00 -10.48
N LEU A 142 -0.74 -6.74 -10.81
CA LEU A 142 -1.25 -5.61 -10.05
C LEU A 142 -2.71 -5.36 -10.41
N TYR A 143 -3.53 -5.10 -9.41
CA TYR A 143 -4.95 -4.75 -9.56
C TYR A 143 -5.25 -3.45 -8.83
N HIS A 144 -6.14 -2.63 -9.39
CA HIS A 144 -6.73 -1.48 -8.70
C HIS A 144 -8.16 -1.76 -8.26
N TRP A 145 -8.58 -1.09 -7.19
CA TRP A 145 -9.97 -1.08 -6.76
C TRP A 145 -10.78 -0.08 -7.58
N ALA A 146 -11.79 -0.55 -8.30
CA ALA A 146 -12.70 0.26 -9.12
C ALA A 146 -14.01 0.64 -8.38
N GLY A 147 -14.02 0.57 -7.06
CA GLY A 147 -15.18 0.93 -6.22
C GLY A 147 -16.13 -0.23 -5.91
N SER A 148 -16.33 -1.14 -6.86
CA SER A 148 -17.20 -2.33 -6.70
C SER A 148 -16.46 -3.66 -6.87
N GLY A 149 -15.23 -3.64 -7.36
CA GLY A 149 -14.42 -4.82 -7.62
C GLY A 149 -12.98 -4.46 -7.99
N TRP A 150 -12.15 -5.49 -8.07
CA TRP A 150 -10.77 -5.38 -8.52
C TRP A 150 -10.68 -5.52 -10.03
N GLU A 151 -9.99 -4.57 -10.66
CA GLU A 151 -9.67 -4.56 -12.08
C GLU A 151 -8.16 -4.65 -12.27
N VAL A 152 -7.75 -5.35 -13.32
CA VAL A 152 -6.34 -5.59 -13.61
C VAL A 152 -5.68 -4.33 -14.16
N GLU A 153 -4.50 -4.00 -13.68
CA GLU A 153 -3.64 -3.00 -14.32
C GLU A 153 -3.00 -3.62 -15.56
N LEU A 154 -3.46 -3.20 -16.73
CA LEU A 154 -3.06 -3.79 -18.01
C LEU A 154 -1.58 -3.62 -18.32
N THR A 155 -0.93 -2.61 -17.74
CA THR A 155 0.51 -2.38 -17.88
C THR A 155 1.36 -3.17 -16.89
N SER A 156 0.74 -3.99 -16.04
CA SER A 156 1.44 -4.78 -15.03
C SER A 156 2.18 -5.96 -15.63
N GLU A 157 3.47 -6.05 -15.33
CA GLU A 157 4.38 -7.11 -15.73
C GLU A 157 5.14 -7.65 -14.52
N VAL A 158 5.10 -8.98 -14.32
CA VAL A 158 5.92 -9.67 -13.32
C VAL A 158 7.25 -10.11 -13.92
N ASN A 159 8.32 -9.88 -13.18
CA ASN A 159 9.64 -10.44 -13.44
C ASN A 159 10.04 -11.31 -12.24
N SER A 160 9.73 -12.60 -12.34
CA SER A 160 10.03 -13.60 -11.31
C SER A 160 11.52 -13.88 -11.12
N ALA A 161 12.38 -13.48 -12.06
CA ALA A 161 13.84 -13.59 -11.85
C ALA A 161 14.37 -12.49 -10.93
N ALA A 162 13.71 -11.32 -10.90
CA ALA A 162 14.07 -10.18 -10.07
C ALA A 162 13.16 -10.00 -8.85
N ASN A 163 12.10 -10.81 -8.74
CA ASN A 163 11.02 -10.66 -7.77
C ASN A 163 10.39 -9.26 -7.78
N THR A 164 10.14 -8.73 -8.97
CA THR A 164 9.56 -7.40 -9.15
C THR A 164 8.29 -7.44 -9.99
N ILE A 165 7.34 -6.59 -9.64
CA ILE A 165 6.22 -6.24 -10.51
C ILE A 165 6.38 -4.77 -10.92
N THR A 166 6.34 -4.49 -12.22
CA THR A 166 6.38 -3.14 -12.76
C THR A 166 5.07 -2.82 -13.47
N ALA A 167 4.59 -1.60 -13.33
CA ALA A 167 3.42 -1.09 -14.02
C ALA A 167 3.60 0.39 -14.40
N ASN A 168 2.79 0.87 -15.35
CA ASN A 168 2.74 2.26 -15.79
C ASN A 168 1.31 2.82 -15.73
N PRO A 169 0.66 2.83 -14.55
CA PRO A 169 -0.69 3.36 -14.41
C PRO A 169 -0.73 4.88 -14.63
N ASP A 170 -1.89 5.37 -15.05
CA ASP A 170 -2.20 6.80 -15.24
C ASP A 170 -3.09 7.37 -14.14
N HIS A 171 -3.31 6.62 -13.06
CA HIS A 171 -4.17 6.98 -11.95
C HIS A 171 -3.61 6.46 -10.62
N LEU A 172 -4.03 7.11 -9.55
CA LEU A 172 -3.77 6.76 -8.15
C LEU A 172 -5.01 6.08 -7.58
N SER A 173 -4.81 5.03 -6.80
CA SER A 173 -5.88 4.17 -6.32
C SER A 173 -5.46 3.36 -5.09
N VAL A 174 -6.38 2.51 -4.64
CA VAL A 174 -6.07 1.34 -3.80
C VAL A 174 -5.63 0.21 -4.71
N TRP A 175 -4.49 -0.39 -4.40
CA TRP A 175 -3.81 -1.39 -5.18
C TRP A 175 -3.62 -2.67 -4.37
N ALA A 176 -3.59 -3.81 -5.07
CA ALA A 176 -3.18 -5.07 -4.51
C ALA A 176 -2.55 -5.99 -5.57
N VAL A 177 -1.57 -6.78 -5.18
CA VAL A 177 -1.02 -7.85 -6.03
C VAL A 177 -1.77 -9.15 -5.78
N PHE A 178 -2.30 -9.73 -6.85
CA PHE A 178 -2.98 -11.02 -6.83
C PHE A 178 -2.36 -12.00 -7.82
N GLY A 179 -2.39 -13.29 -7.48
CA GLY A 179 -2.00 -14.37 -8.38
C GLY A 179 -3.03 -15.50 -8.40
N GLU A 180 -3.01 -16.27 -9.48
CA GLU A 180 -3.78 -17.51 -9.57
C GLU A 180 -3.30 -18.54 -8.56
N THR A 181 -4.15 -19.52 -8.27
CA THR A 181 -3.83 -20.64 -7.39
C THR A 181 -4.16 -21.95 -8.09
N ARG A 182 -3.42 -23.02 -7.77
CA ARG A 182 -3.79 -24.36 -8.23
C ARG A 182 -5.00 -24.84 -7.46
N ARG A 183 -6.18 -24.80 -8.08
CA ARG A 183 -7.39 -25.41 -7.51
C ARG A 183 -7.42 -26.89 -7.83
N LEU A 184 -7.28 -27.72 -6.80
CA LEU A 184 -7.57 -29.14 -6.88
C LEU A 184 -9.04 -29.36 -6.53
N PHE A 185 -9.83 -29.83 -7.50
CA PHE A 185 -11.19 -30.30 -7.25
C PHE A 185 -11.15 -31.79 -6.92
N LEU A 186 -11.35 -32.13 -5.66
CA LEU A 186 -11.53 -33.52 -5.24
C LEU A 186 -12.97 -33.96 -5.54
N PRO A 187 -13.20 -34.98 -6.37
CA PRO A 187 -14.54 -35.51 -6.59
C PRO A 187 -15.08 -36.15 -5.29
N VAL A 188 -16.25 -35.67 -4.85
CA VAL A 188 -16.98 -36.29 -3.75
C VAL A 188 -17.74 -37.49 -4.31
N LEU A 189 -17.32 -38.70 -3.97
CA LEU A 189 -18.09 -39.91 -4.22
C LEU A 189 -19.11 -40.06 -3.08
N LEU A 190 -20.34 -39.64 -3.33
CA LEU A 190 -21.49 -40.02 -2.50
C LEU A 190 -21.79 -41.51 -2.75
N ARG A 191 -21.80 -42.32 -1.69
CA ARG A 191 -22.27 -43.72 -1.72
C ARG A 191 -23.72 -43.81 -1.30
#